data_AF-A0A2D5I3U6-F1
#
_entry.id   AF-A0A2D5I3U6-F1
#
_cell.length_a   1.000
_cell.length_b   1.000
_cell.length_c   1.000
_cell.angle_alpha   90.00
_cell.angle_beta   90.00
_cell.angle_gamma   90.00
#
_symmetry.space_group_name_H-M   'P 1'
#
loop_
_entity.id
_entity.type
_entity.pdbx_description
1 polymer ?
#
loop_
_entity_poly.entity_id
_entity_poly.type
_entity_poly.pdbx_seq_one_letter_code
_entity_poly.pdbx_strand_id
1 'polypeptide(L)'
;MQRKNKLLNLRLVITCAVLIISTVAVLSKLIFLNISDGVFLQAEGKKRYIKYRETKAVRGGIYDRNNFPLAISIVNYDLYALSGLNADDFQGLKNKIQISDKYQTKNEFLKKTLLKKNITASDYSIIKNLKLNRIEIEVRHSRHYPLGEQISPLIGFYGKDGPQEGMEKSYNYLLSGFDGKEKLYKNAKQQIISKPIEVLKETQGKDITLTIDSTIQFFAYKYLAEGIESNNAKSGSVIVLDNASGEILAIASYPSYNPNDPMRVIQKNRALVDAYEFGSAMKPITISAAIENNILDKNEFLDTPQRFILNNKVITDPKNYKELKPNEIIAYSSQVGASKIALMLGYDSLKNNYLNFGFTKPISINFPSSSYGYMNFKDNISDRELAALGYGYGFEVSPFQLATAYSVFANAGIYKDFILLKDANVSHRKVISKKSADFIIDSLSDVVEFGTGKLAIVKGFNVGGKTSTVHKVSSLGYKSDSYRASFVGIAPLQRDSLTILVSIEDPNLNTYSGGAVAAPVFSKIAENALNYLGY
;
A
#
# COMPACT_ATOMS: atom_id res chain seq x y z
N MET A 1 -47.65 87.52 52.02
CA MET A 1 -47.88 86.47 50.99
C MET A 1 -46.55 85.79 50.62
N GLN A 2 -46.02 84.90 51.48
CA GLN A 2 -44.79 84.13 51.23
C GLN A 2 -45.16 82.66 51.01
N ARG A 3 -45.37 82.24 49.75
CA ARG A 3 -45.66 80.82 49.45
C ARG A 3 -45.19 80.33 48.06
N LYS A 4 -44.24 81.01 47.40
CA LYS A 4 -43.78 80.62 46.06
C LYS A 4 -42.41 79.89 45.96
N ASN A 5 -41.62 79.76 47.04
CA ASN A 5 -40.27 79.15 46.95
C ASN A 5 -40.11 77.71 47.52
N LYS A 6 -41.14 77.09 48.13
CA LYS A 6 -41.03 75.71 48.66
C LYS A 6 -41.19 74.62 47.59
N LEU A 7 -42.00 74.86 46.56
CA LEU A 7 -42.28 73.87 45.51
C LEU A 7 -41.11 73.68 44.53
N LEU A 8 -40.30 74.72 44.28
CA LEU A 8 -39.12 74.63 43.42
C LEU A 8 -38.01 73.78 44.06
N ASN A 9 -37.77 73.95 45.37
CA ASN A 9 -36.78 73.16 46.12
C ASN A 9 -37.18 71.69 46.26
N LEU A 10 -38.47 71.37 46.43
CA LEU A 10 -38.90 69.96 46.53
C LEU A 10 -38.75 69.22 45.20
N ARG A 11 -39.08 69.86 44.07
CA ARG A 11 -38.90 69.28 42.74
C ARG A 11 -37.43 69.01 42.43
N LEU A 12 -36.53 69.94 42.79
CA LEU A 12 -35.08 69.79 42.65
C LEU A 12 -34.55 68.63 43.50
N VAL A 13 -34.96 68.54 44.77
CA VAL A 13 -34.54 67.45 45.67
C VAL A 13 -35.01 66.08 45.16
N ILE A 14 -36.25 65.98 44.65
CA ILE A 14 -36.77 64.74 44.07
C ILE A 14 -35.99 64.37 42.81
N THR A 15 -35.66 65.32 41.94
CA THR A 15 -34.86 65.03 40.73
C THR A 15 -33.44 64.60 41.08
N CYS A 16 -32.80 65.26 42.04
CA CYS A 16 -31.48 64.84 42.56
C CYS A 16 -31.54 63.46 43.21
N ALA A 17 -32.57 63.15 44.00
CA ALA A 17 -32.74 61.84 44.62
C ALA A 17 -32.93 60.73 43.59
N VAL A 18 -33.75 60.96 42.56
CA VAL A 18 -33.94 60.02 41.45
C VAL A 18 -32.64 59.80 40.68
N LEU A 19 -31.87 60.87 40.42
CA LEU A 19 -30.55 60.78 39.79
C LEU A 19 -29.57 59.98 40.66
N ILE A 20 -29.53 60.22 41.96
CA ILE A 20 -28.64 59.48 42.87
C ILE A 20 -29.02 58.00 42.90
N ILE A 21 -30.32 57.68 43.03
CA ILE A 21 -30.81 56.30 43.06
C ILE A 21 -30.50 55.59 41.74
N SER A 22 -30.69 56.24 40.59
CA SER A 22 -30.36 55.64 39.29
C SER A 22 -28.86 55.41 39.14
N THR A 23 -28.02 56.34 39.62
CA THR A 23 -26.56 56.19 39.61
C THR A 23 -26.11 55.02 40.49
N VAL A 24 -26.69 54.90 41.69
CA VAL A 24 -26.41 53.80 42.62
C VAL A 24 -26.86 52.46 42.04
N ALA A 25 -28.02 52.40 41.39
CA ALA A 25 -28.50 51.20 40.70
C ALA A 25 -27.57 50.74 39.57
N VAL A 26 -27.02 51.68 38.78
CA VAL A 26 -26.05 51.37 37.72
C VAL A 26 -24.72 50.88 38.31
N LEU A 27 -24.21 51.53 39.35
CA LEU A 27 -22.97 51.13 40.02
C LEU A 27 -23.08 49.75 40.66
N SER A 28 -24.18 49.49 41.38
CA SER A 28 -24.44 48.18 41.99
C SER A 28 -24.60 47.08 40.94
N LYS A 29 -25.23 47.36 39.79
CA LYS A 29 -25.27 46.42 38.68
C LYS A 29 -23.90 46.17 38.04
N LEU A 30 -23.05 47.19 37.91
CA LEU A 30 -21.67 47.06 37.41
C LEU A 30 -20.81 46.21 38.34
N ILE A 31 -20.90 46.43 39.65
CA ILE A 31 -20.19 45.65 40.67
C ILE A 31 -20.67 44.19 40.64
N PHE A 32 -21.99 43.98 40.59
CA PHE A 32 -22.58 42.64 40.46
C PHE A 32 -22.05 41.91 39.22
N LEU A 33 -22.07 42.56 38.05
CA LEU A 33 -21.55 41.98 36.80
C LEU A 33 -20.06 41.66 36.85
N ASN A 34 -19.25 42.49 37.52
CA ASN A 34 -17.81 42.24 37.67
C ASN A 34 -17.51 41.05 38.61
N ILE A 35 -18.31 40.87 39.67
CA ILE A 35 -18.09 39.82 40.68
C ILE A 35 -18.72 38.49 40.24
N SER A 36 -19.97 38.47 39.76
CA SER A 36 -20.67 37.23 39.40
C SER A 36 -20.23 36.71 38.02
N ASP A 37 -20.17 37.60 37.04
CA ASP A 37 -20.04 37.23 35.63
C ASP A 37 -18.67 37.64 35.05
N GLY A 38 -17.77 38.25 35.84
CA GLY A 38 -16.51 38.79 35.35
C GLY A 38 -15.64 37.76 34.65
N VAL A 39 -15.54 36.55 35.20
CA VAL A 39 -14.79 35.44 34.57
C VAL A 39 -15.44 35.01 33.25
N PHE A 40 -16.76 34.92 33.21
CA PHE A 40 -17.52 34.58 32.01
C PHE A 40 -17.39 35.66 30.93
N LEU A 41 -17.56 36.93 31.28
CA LEU A 41 -17.44 38.08 30.38
C LEU A 41 -16.01 38.26 29.86
N GLN A 42 -15.00 38.01 30.68
CA GLN A 42 -13.60 37.99 30.21
C GLN A 42 -13.32 36.81 29.28
N ALA A 43 -13.89 35.63 29.52
CA ALA A 43 -13.79 34.48 28.63
C ALA A 43 -14.49 34.74 27.29
N GLU A 44 -15.68 35.33 27.30
CA GLU A 44 -16.41 35.77 26.10
C GLU A 44 -15.66 36.88 25.34
N GLY A 45 -15.08 37.83 26.06
CA GLY A 45 -14.18 38.84 25.50
C GLY A 45 -12.98 38.18 24.81
N LYS A 46 -12.30 37.25 25.51
CA LYS A 46 -11.18 36.44 24.97
C LYS A 46 -11.56 35.70 23.70
N LYS A 47 -12.75 35.09 23.61
CA LYS A 47 -13.22 34.42 22.38
C LYS A 47 -13.37 35.37 21.20
N ARG A 48 -13.67 36.65 21.45
CA ARG A 48 -13.86 37.66 20.40
C ARG A 48 -12.55 38.24 19.88
N TYR A 49 -11.52 38.36 20.72
CA TYR A 49 -10.22 38.92 20.32
C TYR A 49 -9.10 37.88 20.11
N ILE A 50 -9.17 36.68 20.69
CA ILE A 50 -8.17 35.61 20.50
C ILE A 50 -8.65 34.68 19.40
N LYS A 51 -7.82 34.50 18.38
CA LYS A 51 -7.99 33.45 17.36
C LYS A 51 -6.81 32.49 17.42
N TYR A 52 -7.09 31.19 17.37
CA TYR A 52 -6.08 30.17 17.16
C TYR A 52 -5.99 29.82 15.68
N ARG A 53 -4.76 29.59 15.22
CA ARG A 53 -4.45 29.06 13.89
C ARG A 53 -3.60 27.82 14.08
N GLU A 54 -3.94 26.74 13.39
CA GLU A 54 -3.12 25.53 13.37
C GLU A 54 -2.01 25.71 12.32
N THR A 55 -0.78 25.31 12.69
CA THR A 55 0.32 25.15 11.74
C THR A 55 0.39 23.67 11.37
N LYS A 56 0.20 23.36 10.09
CA LYS A 56 0.14 21.97 9.64
C LYS A 56 1.55 21.39 9.56
N ALA A 57 1.77 20.22 10.15
CA ALA A 57 3.00 19.47 9.98
C ALA A 57 3.14 18.99 8.53
N VAL A 58 4.38 18.99 8.03
CA VAL A 58 4.70 18.39 6.74
C VAL A 58 4.76 16.88 6.94
N ARG A 59 3.96 16.18 6.14
CA ARG A 59 3.96 14.73 6.13
C ARG A 59 5.28 14.18 5.59
N GLY A 60 5.88 13.23 6.29
CA GLY A 60 7.14 12.59 5.91
C GLY A 60 7.08 11.91 4.54
N GLY A 61 8.20 11.85 3.85
CA GLY A 61 8.35 11.18 2.57
C GLY A 61 8.40 9.65 2.69
N ILE A 62 8.07 8.97 1.60
CA ILE A 62 8.31 7.55 1.42
C ILE A 62 9.33 7.43 0.31
N TYR A 63 10.44 6.76 0.58
CA TYR A 63 11.56 6.61 -0.35
C TYR A 63 11.83 5.14 -0.65
N ASP A 64 12.45 4.87 -1.78
CA ASP A 64 12.97 3.55 -2.13
C ASP A 64 14.36 3.30 -1.50
N ARG A 65 14.94 2.11 -1.71
CA ARG A 65 16.22 1.72 -1.12
C ARG A 65 17.40 2.64 -1.51
N ASN A 66 17.30 3.30 -2.66
CA ASN A 66 18.28 4.19 -3.27
C ASN A 66 17.94 5.68 -3.02
N ASN A 67 17.03 5.96 -2.08
CA ASN A 67 16.57 7.30 -1.73
C ASN A 67 15.79 8.01 -2.85
N PHE A 68 15.23 7.27 -3.81
CA PHE A 68 14.31 7.81 -4.81
C PHE A 68 12.93 8.06 -4.17
N PRO A 69 12.30 9.23 -4.39
CA PRO A 69 11.01 9.55 -3.78
C PRO A 69 9.85 8.73 -4.40
N LEU A 70 9.16 7.97 -3.56
CA LEU A 70 7.94 7.22 -3.91
C LEU A 70 6.66 8.01 -3.56
N ALA A 71 6.70 8.75 -2.46
CA ALA A 71 5.66 9.71 -2.07
C ALA A 71 6.28 10.89 -1.33
N ILE A 72 5.98 12.12 -1.75
CA ILE A 72 6.54 13.34 -1.16
C ILE A 72 5.47 14.40 -0.95
N SER A 73 5.71 15.27 0.02
CA SER A 73 4.89 16.45 0.29
C SER A 73 5.42 17.64 -0.50
N ILE A 74 4.66 18.10 -1.49
CA ILE A 74 4.96 19.30 -2.27
C ILE A 74 4.37 20.53 -1.58
N VAL A 75 5.16 21.59 -1.51
CA VAL A 75 4.72 22.91 -1.06
C VAL A 75 3.98 23.60 -2.20
N ASN A 76 2.72 23.95 -1.98
CA ASN A 76 1.92 24.79 -2.86
C ASN A 76 1.65 26.13 -2.18
N TYR A 77 1.45 27.14 -3.00
CA TYR A 77 1.07 28.47 -2.57
C TYR A 77 -0.30 28.79 -3.15
N ASP A 78 -1.24 29.17 -2.31
CA ASP A 78 -2.59 29.57 -2.71
C ASP A 78 -2.76 31.07 -2.43
N LEU A 79 -3.22 31.83 -3.43
CA LEU A 79 -3.38 33.27 -3.34
C LEU A 79 -4.81 33.64 -2.93
N TYR A 80 -4.92 34.43 -1.86
CA TYR A 80 -6.18 34.91 -1.33
C TYR A 80 -6.26 36.45 -1.33
N ALA A 81 -7.43 36.97 -1.69
CA ALA A 81 -7.84 38.33 -1.37
C ALA A 81 -8.37 38.37 0.08
N LEU A 82 -7.90 39.33 0.86
CA LEU A 82 -8.43 39.63 2.19
C LEU A 82 -9.59 40.63 2.11
N SER A 83 -10.31 40.76 3.23
CA SER A 83 -11.35 41.78 3.35
C SER A 83 -10.76 43.20 3.19
N GLY A 84 -11.36 43.98 2.29
CA GLY A 84 -10.94 45.35 1.98
C GLY A 84 -9.88 45.46 0.89
N LEU A 85 -9.63 44.41 0.11
CA LEU A 85 -8.87 44.54 -1.15
C LEU A 85 -9.71 45.36 -2.15
N ASN A 86 -9.16 46.50 -2.59
CA ASN A 86 -9.84 47.42 -3.51
C ASN A 86 -9.74 46.94 -4.97
N ALA A 87 -10.52 47.56 -5.85
CA ALA A 87 -10.57 47.20 -7.27
C ALA A 87 -9.25 47.47 -8.00
N ASP A 88 -8.56 48.58 -7.71
CA ASP A 88 -7.33 48.98 -8.43
C ASP A 88 -6.17 48.03 -8.14
N ASP A 89 -5.95 47.67 -6.88
CA ASP A 89 -4.94 46.69 -6.44
C ASP A 89 -5.25 45.32 -7.04
N PHE A 90 -6.53 44.93 -7.09
CA PHE A 90 -6.96 43.69 -7.71
C PHE A 90 -6.72 43.68 -9.22
N GLN A 91 -6.99 44.78 -9.93
CA GLN A 91 -6.70 44.90 -11.36
C GLN A 91 -5.19 44.89 -11.63
N GLY A 92 -4.39 45.60 -10.81
CA GLY A 92 -2.93 45.58 -10.90
C GLY A 92 -2.35 44.17 -10.73
N LEU A 93 -2.94 43.37 -9.84
CA LEU A 93 -2.60 41.96 -9.65
C LEU A 93 -3.03 41.11 -10.86
N LYS A 94 -4.28 41.27 -11.33
CA LYS A 94 -4.83 40.53 -12.47
C LYS A 94 -4.06 40.77 -13.77
N ASN A 95 -3.55 41.98 -13.99
CA ASN A 95 -2.78 42.32 -15.18
C ASN A 95 -1.43 41.60 -15.26
N LYS A 96 -0.85 41.21 -14.11
CA LYS A 96 0.44 40.53 -14.07
C LYS A 96 0.32 39.01 -13.92
N ILE A 97 -0.81 38.52 -13.44
CA ILE A 97 -1.02 37.11 -13.09
C ILE A 97 -2.40 36.67 -13.56
N GLN A 98 -2.44 35.54 -14.24
CA GLN A 98 -3.68 34.94 -14.70
C GLN A 98 -4.55 34.51 -13.50
N ILE A 99 -5.63 35.25 -13.25
CA ILE A 99 -6.65 34.98 -12.21
C ILE A 99 -7.99 34.72 -12.92
N SER A 100 -8.83 33.84 -12.34
CA SER A 100 -10.15 33.52 -12.90
C SER A 100 -11.00 34.77 -13.15
N ASP A 101 -11.64 34.83 -14.32
CA ASP A 101 -12.55 35.91 -14.71
C ASP A 101 -13.81 36.00 -13.85
N LYS A 102 -14.08 34.99 -13.01
CA LYS A 102 -15.18 34.99 -12.03
C LYS A 102 -15.18 36.22 -11.11
N TYR A 103 -14.04 36.88 -10.92
CA TYR A 103 -13.90 38.00 -10.00
C TYR A 103 -13.82 39.38 -10.68
N GLN A 104 -14.06 39.45 -11.99
CA GLN A 104 -13.81 40.61 -12.85
C GLN A 104 -14.69 41.85 -12.53
N THR A 105 -15.84 41.66 -11.88
CA THR A 105 -16.80 42.72 -11.54
C THR A 105 -16.88 43.05 -10.04
N LYS A 106 -15.97 42.53 -9.21
CA LYS A 106 -16.00 42.82 -7.77
C LYS A 106 -15.31 44.15 -7.45
N ASN A 107 -16.09 45.12 -6.99
CA ASN A 107 -15.59 46.40 -6.48
C ASN A 107 -14.83 46.24 -5.15
N GLU A 108 -15.19 45.24 -4.33
CA GLU A 108 -14.52 44.97 -3.05
C GLU A 108 -14.67 43.49 -2.65
N PHE A 109 -13.64 42.97 -1.98
CA PHE A 109 -13.71 41.66 -1.32
C PHE A 109 -14.16 41.83 0.14
N LEU A 110 -15.35 41.33 0.49
CA LEU A 110 -15.90 41.43 1.85
C LEU A 110 -15.36 40.36 2.81
N LYS A 111 -14.83 39.26 2.27
CA LYS A 111 -14.29 38.12 3.04
C LYS A 111 -13.08 37.51 2.34
N LYS A 112 -12.29 36.74 3.10
CA LYS A 112 -11.16 35.98 2.55
C LYS A 112 -11.65 35.11 1.39
N THR A 113 -11.11 35.35 0.20
CA THR A 113 -11.55 34.72 -1.05
C THR A 113 -10.33 34.17 -1.77
N LEU A 114 -10.35 32.88 -2.10
CA LEU A 114 -9.32 32.26 -2.92
C LEU A 114 -9.38 32.82 -4.34
N LEU A 115 -8.29 33.43 -4.81
CA LEU A 115 -8.15 33.99 -6.15
C LEU A 115 -7.56 32.97 -7.12
N LYS A 116 -6.51 32.27 -6.70
CA LYS A 116 -5.77 31.31 -7.52
C LYS A 116 -5.16 30.22 -6.64
N LYS A 117 -5.33 28.95 -7.05
CA LYS A 117 -4.63 27.81 -6.42
C LYS A 117 -3.29 27.56 -7.08
N ASN A 118 -2.34 27.02 -6.33
CA ASN A 118 -1.03 26.57 -6.81
C ASN A 118 -0.33 27.63 -7.68
N ILE A 119 -0.14 28.84 -7.15
CA ILE A 119 0.61 29.87 -7.84
C ILE A 119 2.04 29.38 -8.13
N THR A 120 2.55 29.69 -9.30
CA THR A 120 3.90 29.30 -9.71
C THR A 120 4.95 30.09 -8.93
N ALA A 121 6.21 29.63 -8.95
CA ALA A 121 7.32 30.39 -8.36
C ALA A 121 7.50 31.78 -9.00
N SER A 122 7.18 31.92 -10.30
CA SER A 122 7.16 33.21 -10.99
C SER A 122 6.05 34.12 -10.45
N ASP A 123 4.83 33.60 -10.32
CA ASP A 123 3.69 34.34 -9.75
C ASP A 123 4.02 34.80 -8.33
N TYR A 124 4.56 33.91 -7.50
CA TYR A 124 4.95 34.20 -6.12
C TYR A 124 5.90 35.41 -6.04
N SER A 125 6.92 35.43 -6.92
CA SER A 125 7.90 36.52 -6.97
C SER A 125 7.27 37.85 -7.41
N ILE A 126 6.39 37.82 -8.41
CA ILE A 126 5.65 39.00 -8.88
C ILE A 126 4.76 39.57 -7.76
N ILE A 127 4.00 38.72 -7.08
CA ILE A 127 3.09 39.13 -5.99
C ILE A 127 3.88 39.78 -4.86
N LYS A 128 4.99 39.16 -4.47
CA LYS A 128 5.86 39.66 -3.39
C LYS A 128 6.45 41.03 -3.73
N ASN A 129 6.77 41.28 -5.01
CA ASN A 129 7.29 42.56 -5.48
C ASN A 129 6.24 43.67 -5.56
N LEU A 130 4.96 43.33 -5.79
CA LEU A 130 3.88 44.31 -5.86
C LEU A 130 3.57 44.96 -4.50
N LYS A 131 3.96 44.34 -3.38
CA LYS A 131 3.76 44.85 -2.01
C LYS A 131 2.30 45.30 -1.73
N LEU A 132 1.33 44.63 -2.35
CA LEU A 132 -0.07 44.96 -2.15
C LEU A 132 -0.48 44.68 -0.71
N ASN A 133 -1.23 45.60 -0.13
CA ASN A 133 -1.91 45.38 1.14
C ASN A 133 -3.16 44.53 0.87
N ARG A 134 -3.61 43.75 1.85
CA ARG A 134 -4.85 42.93 1.75
C ARG A 134 -4.81 41.74 0.79
N ILE A 135 -3.63 41.21 0.51
CA ILE A 135 -3.46 39.87 -0.09
C ILE A 135 -2.75 38.93 0.90
N GLU A 136 -3.03 37.64 0.80
CA GLU A 136 -2.39 36.61 1.62
C GLU A 136 -2.01 35.43 0.73
N ILE A 137 -0.76 34.98 0.85
CA ILE A 137 -0.32 33.72 0.26
C ILE A 137 -0.33 32.69 1.38
N GLU A 138 -1.22 31.71 1.29
CA GLU A 138 -1.23 30.58 2.21
C GLU A 138 -0.32 29.47 1.65
N VAL A 139 0.50 28.90 2.54
CA VAL A 139 1.30 27.72 2.23
C VAL A 139 0.46 26.49 2.51
N ARG A 140 0.36 25.59 1.52
CA ARG A 140 -0.40 24.34 1.63
C ARG A 140 0.46 23.19 1.13
N HIS A 141 0.48 22.08 1.85
CA HIS A 141 1.13 20.87 1.39
C HIS A 141 0.16 20.00 0.60
N SER A 142 0.61 19.44 -0.53
CA SER A 142 -0.09 18.38 -1.25
C SER A 142 0.79 17.16 -1.36
N ARG A 143 0.19 15.98 -1.42
CA ARG A 143 0.92 14.74 -1.64
C ARG A 143 1.13 14.47 -3.12
N HIS A 144 2.33 14.05 -3.51
CA HIS A 144 2.69 13.70 -4.87
C HIS A 144 3.46 12.38 -4.93
N TYR A 145 3.22 11.59 -5.97
CA TYR A 145 3.78 10.25 -6.15
C TYR A 145 4.46 10.16 -7.52
N PRO A 146 5.79 10.23 -7.57
CA PRO A 146 6.54 10.28 -8.84
C PRO A 146 6.33 9.06 -9.74
N LEU A 147 6.27 7.84 -9.18
CA LEU A 147 6.10 6.61 -9.97
C LEU A 147 4.66 6.34 -10.41
N GLY A 148 3.70 7.15 -9.98
CA GLY A 148 2.31 7.04 -10.38
C GLY A 148 1.75 5.62 -10.23
N GLU A 149 1.18 5.09 -11.31
CA GLU A 149 0.53 3.77 -11.35
C GLU A 149 1.46 2.59 -11.09
N GLN A 150 2.78 2.73 -11.27
CA GLN A 150 3.70 1.59 -11.20
C GLN A 150 3.77 0.94 -9.81
N ILE A 151 3.45 1.72 -8.76
CA ILE A 151 3.58 1.31 -7.36
C ILE A 151 2.34 1.67 -6.51
N SER A 152 1.30 2.24 -7.12
CA SER A 152 0.14 2.78 -6.41
C SER A 152 -0.59 1.79 -5.49
N PRO A 153 -0.83 0.53 -5.87
CA PRO A 153 -1.49 -0.41 -4.96
C PRO A 153 -0.66 -0.70 -3.71
N LEU A 154 0.67 -0.56 -3.77
CA LEU A 154 1.55 -0.72 -2.62
C LEU A 154 1.60 0.55 -1.77
N ILE A 155 1.90 1.70 -2.37
CA ILE A 155 2.07 2.97 -1.64
C ILE A 155 0.73 3.51 -1.13
N GLY A 156 -0.34 3.33 -1.90
CA GLY A 156 -1.63 3.95 -1.65
C GLY A 156 -1.60 5.45 -1.93
N PHE A 157 -2.49 6.18 -1.27
CA PHE A 157 -2.52 7.63 -1.38
C PHE A 157 -3.12 8.31 -0.14
N TYR A 158 -2.77 9.59 0.02
CA TYR A 158 -3.31 10.56 0.95
C TYR A 158 -4.38 11.41 0.26
N GLY A 159 -5.62 11.24 0.68
CA GLY A 159 -6.79 11.95 0.17
C GLY A 159 -7.15 13.19 0.99
N LYS A 160 -8.36 13.72 0.76
CA LYS A 160 -8.90 14.84 1.55
C LYS A 160 -9.19 14.44 3.00
N ASP A 161 -9.62 13.19 3.20
CA ASP A 161 -9.97 12.63 4.50
C ASP A 161 -8.78 11.96 5.21
N GLY A 162 -7.55 12.23 4.75
CA GLY A 162 -6.32 11.62 5.25
C GLY A 162 -5.85 10.42 4.43
N PRO A 163 -4.99 9.54 4.98
CA PRO A 163 -4.45 8.40 4.26
C PRO A 163 -5.51 7.33 4.00
N GLN A 164 -5.65 6.89 2.75
CA GLN A 164 -6.75 6.02 2.33
C GLN A 164 -6.35 4.54 2.29
N GLU A 165 -5.18 4.23 1.77
CA GLU A 165 -4.71 2.86 1.53
C GLU A 165 -3.18 2.72 1.60
N GLY A 166 -2.69 1.49 1.44
CA GLY A 166 -1.28 1.17 1.24
C GLY A 166 -0.37 1.59 2.40
N MET A 167 0.90 1.83 2.06
CA MET A 167 1.91 2.33 2.99
C MET A 167 1.52 3.67 3.63
N GLU A 168 0.85 4.55 2.89
CA GLU A 168 0.32 5.80 3.42
C GLU A 168 -0.58 5.58 4.64
N LYS A 169 -1.44 4.57 4.59
CA LYS A 169 -2.32 4.20 5.71
C LYS A 169 -1.59 3.45 6.81
N SER A 170 -0.82 2.42 6.46
CA SER A 170 -0.09 1.60 7.44
C SER A 170 0.87 2.40 8.30
N TYR A 171 1.57 3.38 7.71
CA TYR A 171 2.60 4.15 8.38
C TYR A 171 2.17 5.59 8.71
N ASN A 172 0.87 5.86 8.73
CA ASN A 172 0.37 7.20 9.06
C ASN A 172 0.93 7.75 10.38
N TYR A 173 1.10 6.89 11.38
CA TYR A 173 1.62 7.27 12.70
C TYR A 173 3.07 7.80 12.67
N LEU A 174 3.87 7.40 11.68
CA LEU A 174 5.21 7.96 11.44
C LEU A 174 5.12 9.19 10.53
N LEU A 175 4.34 9.05 9.46
CA LEU A 175 4.30 10.03 8.37
C LEU A 175 3.60 11.32 8.77
N SER A 176 2.59 11.33 9.65
CA SER A 176 1.73 12.50 9.88
C SER A 176 2.44 13.67 10.55
N GLY A 177 3.39 13.40 11.44
CA GLY A 177 3.88 14.42 12.38
C GLY A 177 2.78 14.88 13.36
N PHE A 178 3.02 16.02 14.01
CA PHE A 178 2.08 16.66 14.94
C PHE A 178 1.90 18.13 14.57
N ASP A 179 0.66 18.54 14.34
CA ASP A 179 0.31 19.93 14.04
C ASP A 179 0.64 20.85 15.22
N GLY A 180 1.14 22.04 14.89
CA GLY A 180 1.39 23.12 15.85
C GLY A 180 0.18 24.04 15.99
N LYS A 181 0.30 25.00 16.89
CA LYS A 181 -0.76 25.94 17.24
C LYS A 181 -0.18 27.31 17.50
N GLU A 182 -0.71 28.30 16.81
CA GLU A 182 -0.40 29.71 17.01
C GLU A 182 -1.62 30.46 17.56
N LYS A 183 -1.34 31.51 18.32
CA LYS A 183 -2.30 32.44 18.89
C LYS A 183 -2.16 33.81 18.22
N LEU A 184 -3.29 34.35 17.78
CA LEU A 184 -3.41 35.63 17.08
C LEU A 184 -4.41 36.52 17.83
N TYR A 185 -4.15 37.82 17.84
CA TYR A 185 -5.07 38.81 18.38
C TYR A 185 -5.76 39.56 17.24
N LYS A 186 -7.06 39.78 17.39
CA LYS A 186 -7.90 40.52 16.47
C LYS A 186 -8.46 41.79 17.09
N ASN A 187 -8.64 42.81 16.26
CA ASN A 187 -9.40 44.00 16.65
C ASN A 187 -10.92 43.79 16.48
N ALA A 188 -11.71 44.78 16.88
CA ALA A 188 -13.17 44.77 16.74
C ALA A 188 -13.65 44.62 15.28
N LYS A 189 -12.82 45.01 14.29
CA LYS A 189 -13.07 44.83 12.86
C LYS A 189 -12.62 43.46 12.32
N GLN A 190 -12.34 42.49 13.20
CA GLN A 190 -11.88 41.12 12.87
C GLN A 190 -10.51 41.04 12.16
N GLN A 191 -9.73 42.13 12.15
CA GLN A 191 -8.41 42.18 11.54
C GLN A 191 -7.36 41.68 12.52
N ILE A 192 -6.42 40.87 12.04
CA ILE A 192 -5.28 40.41 12.84
C ILE A 192 -4.36 41.61 13.11
N ILE A 193 -4.09 41.88 14.38
CA ILE A 193 -3.27 43.02 14.83
C ILE A 193 -1.98 42.59 15.56
N SER A 194 -1.80 41.29 15.82
CA SER A 194 -0.59 40.78 16.44
C SER A 194 0.25 39.97 15.47
N LYS A 195 1.55 39.88 15.77
CA LYS A 195 2.35 38.74 15.28
C LYS A 195 1.77 37.44 15.84
N PRO A 196 1.85 36.32 15.10
CA PRO A 196 1.52 35.01 15.64
C PRO A 196 2.41 34.72 16.86
N ILE A 197 1.79 34.26 17.94
CA ILE A 197 2.50 33.74 19.12
C ILE A 197 2.41 32.23 19.06
N GLU A 198 3.55 31.57 18.92
CA GLU A 198 3.62 30.11 18.98
C GLU A 198 3.15 29.62 20.35
N VAL A 199 2.15 28.76 20.36
CA VAL A 199 1.64 28.09 21.57
C VAL A 199 2.16 26.66 21.61
N LEU A 200 2.18 25.99 20.47
CA LEU A 200 2.73 24.66 20.27
C LEU A 200 3.47 24.64 18.93
N LYS A 201 4.71 24.17 18.95
CA LYS A 201 5.51 24.00 17.73
C LYS A 201 5.08 22.72 17.01
N GLU A 202 4.93 22.77 15.69
CA GLU A 202 4.69 21.57 14.90
C GLU A 202 5.92 20.65 14.88
N THR A 203 5.67 19.34 14.82
CA THR A 203 6.69 18.32 14.60
C THR A 203 6.47 17.71 13.23
N GLN A 204 7.50 17.75 12.38
CA GLN A 204 7.40 17.19 11.03
C GLN A 204 7.24 15.67 11.08
N GLY A 205 6.56 15.11 10.09
CA GLY A 205 6.47 13.68 9.89
C GLY A 205 7.84 13.06 9.63
N LYS A 206 8.00 11.80 10.04
CA LYS A 206 9.22 11.05 9.79
C LYS A 206 9.16 10.38 8.42
N ASP A 207 10.25 10.51 7.69
CA ASP A 207 10.44 9.80 6.43
C ASP A 207 10.60 8.29 6.70
N ILE A 208 10.12 7.48 5.77
CA ILE A 208 10.37 6.03 5.77
C ILE A 208 11.07 5.65 4.47
N THR A 209 11.99 4.71 4.58
CA THR A 209 12.70 4.14 3.43
C THR A 209 12.28 2.69 3.27
N LEU A 210 11.76 2.34 2.10
CA LEU A 210 11.39 0.99 1.74
C LEU A 210 12.59 0.24 1.16
N THR A 211 12.51 -1.08 1.16
CA THR A 211 13.48 -1.98 0.49
C THR A 211 13.25 -2.10 -1.01
N ILE A 212 12.11 -1.58 -1.49
CA ILE A 212 11.77 -1.50 -2.92
C ILE A 212 12.88 -0.81 -3.68
N ASP A 213 13.22 -1.36 -4.85
CA ASP A 213 14.06 -0.71 -5.85
C ASP A 213 13.16 -0.18 -6.97
N SER A 214 13.17 1.14 -7.20
CA SER A 214 12.27 1.77 -8.19
C SER A 214 12.49 1.25 -9.61
N THR A 215 13.72 0.83 -9.96
CA THR A 215 14.06 0.29 -11.28
C THR A 215 13.49 -1.12 -11.43
N ILE A 216 13.66 -1.98 -10.42
CA ILE A 216 13.10 -3.35 -10.44
C ILE A 216 11.58 -3.32 -10.37
N GLN A 217 11.00 -2.38 -9.58
CA GLN A 217 9.56 -2.13 -9.56
C GLN A 217 9.04 -1.72 -10.94
N PHE A 218 9.76 -0.87 -11.67
CA PHE A 218 9.42 -0.52 -13.05
C PHE A 218 9.42 -1.75 -13.97
N PHE A 219 10.45 -2.60 -13.92
CA PHE A 219 10.49 -3.83 -14.72
C PHE A 219 9.32 -4.75 -14.38
N ALA A 220 9.05 -4.97 -13.10
CA ALA A 220 7.94 -5.78 -12.62
C ALA A 220 6.59 -5.26 -13.13
N TYR A 221 6.34 -3.95 -13.03
CA TYR A 221 5.09 -3.35 -13.49
C TYR A 221 4.95 -3.37 -15.01
N LYS A 222 5.99 -2.94 -15.74
CA LYS A 222 6.00 -2.87 -17.20
C LYS A 222 5.69 -4.23 -17.82
N TYR A 223 6.44 -5.26 -17.44
CA TYR A 223 6.28 -6.58 -18.05
C TYR A 223 5.00 -7.30 -17.59
N LEU A 224 4.50 -6.98 -16.39
CA LEU A 224 3.18 -7.42 -15.97
C LEU A 224 2.08 -6.79 -16.84
N ALA A 225 2.13 -5.48 -17.07
CA ALA A 225 1.16 -4.77 -17.91
C ALA A 225 1.19 -5.28 -19.36
N GLU A 226 2.37 -5.37 -19.97
CA GLU A 226 2.56 -5.96 -21.31
C GLU A 226 2.01 -7.39 -21.37
N GLY A 227 2.33 -8.22 -20.37
CA GLY A 227 1.87 -9.61 -20.33
C GLY A 227 0.36 -9.76 -20.16
N ILE A 228 -0.28 -8.82 -19.45
CA ILE A 228 -1.74 -8.79 -19.32
C ILE A 228 -2.38 -8.35 -20.63
N GLU A 229 -1.88 -7.29 -21.26
CA GLU A 229 -2.39 -6.80 -22.54
C GLU A 229 -2.22 -7.85 -23.66
N SER A 230 -1.02 -8.41 -23.81
CA SER A 230 -0.73 -9.38 -24.88
C SER A 230 -1.56 -10.66 -24.78
N ASN A 231 -2.00 -11.02 -23.57
CA ASN A 231 -2.81 -12.19 -23.32
C ASN A 231 -4.30 -11.87 -23.15
N ASN A 232 -4.73 -10.62 -23.38
CA ASN A 232 -6.09 -10.14 -23.10
C ASN A 232 -6.58 -10.57 -21.70
N ALA A 233 -5.67 -10.54 -20.72
CA ALA A 233 -5.95 -10.98 -19.37
C ALA A 233 -6.65 -9.89 -18.56
N LYS A 234 -7.29 -10.27 -17.46
CA LYS A 234 -8.05 -9.33 -16.62
C LYS A 234 -7.16 -8.56 -15.64
N SER A 235 -6.24 -9.26 -14.99
CA SER A 235 -5.41 -8.71 -13.92
C SER A 235 -4.21 -9.59 -13.62
N GLY A 236 -3.30 -9.11 -12.78
CA GLY A 236 -2.19 -9.91 -12.31
C GLY A 236 -1.36 -9.23 -11.22
N SER A 237 -0.33 -9.93 -10.76
CA SER A 237 0.59 -9.46 -9.74
C SER A 237 1.99 -10.04 -9.91
N VAL A 238 2.99 -9.27 -9.50
CA VAL A 238 4.39 -9.67 -9.44
C VAL A 238 4.96 -9.39 -8.05
N ILE A 239 5.78 -10.30 -7.55
CA ILE A 239 6.62 -10.11 -6.36
C ILE A 239 8.05 -10.47 -6.73
N VAL A 240 9.01 -9.62 -6.32
CA VAL A 240 10.45 -9.88 -6.46
C VAL A 240 11.08 -9.81 -5.07
N LEU A 241 11.68 -10.92 -4.66
CA LEU A 241 12.36 -11.10 -3.37
C LEU A 241 13.86 -11.25 -3.62
N ASP A 242 14.69 -10.54 -2.87
CA ASP A 242 16.13 -10.76 -2.83
C ASP A 242 16.47 -11.77 -1.74
N ASN A 243 16.84 -12.98 -2.16
CA ASN A 243 17.11 -14.06 -1.23
C ASN A 243 18.33 -13.78 -0.37
N ALA A 244 19.34 -13.05 -0.85
CA ALA A 244 20.55 -12.79 -0.06
C ALA A 244 20.22 -11.90 1.14
N SER A 245 19.67 -10.73 0.88
CA SER A 245 19.38 -9.71 1.89
C SER A 245 18.12 -9.99 2.70
N GLY A 246 17.16 -10.77 2.18
CA GLY A 246 15.83 -10.89 2.78
C GLY A 246 14.94 -9.67 2.53
N GLU A 247 15.25 -8.89 1.49
CA GLU A 247 14.53 -7.67 1.12
C GLU A 247 13.49 -7.92 0.02
N ILE A 248 12.44 -7.11 0.02
CA ILE A 248 11.44 -7.08 -1.04
C ILE A 248 11.82 -6.00 -2.04
N LEU A 249 12.21 -6.38 -3.26
CA LEU A 249 12.66 -5.44 -4.28
C LEU A 249 11.50 -4.85 -5.09
N ALA A 250 10.43 -5.61 -5.31
CA ALA A 250 9.25 -5.14 -6.02
C ALA A 250 7.96 -5.86 -5.62
N ILE A 251 6.85 -5.12 -5.59
CA ILE A 251 5.48 -5.63 -5.50
C ILE A 251 4.62 -4.84 -6.50
N ALA A 252 4.24 -5.48 -7.60
CA ALA A 252 3.40 -4.87 -8.62
C ALA A 252 2.04 -5.56 -8.70
N SER A 253 1.00 -4.79 -9.03
CA SER A 253 -0.35 -5.27 -9.29
C SER A 253 -0.94 -4.52 -10.46
N TYR A 254 -1.70 -5.22 -11.29
CA TYR A 254 -2.43 -4.65 -12.42
C TYR A 254 -3.86 -5.21 -12.47
N PRO A 255 -4.90 -4.43 -12.84
CA PRO A 255 -4.86 -2.99 -13.07
C PRO A 255 -4.44 -2.21 -11.83
N SER A 256 -3.84 -1.06 -12.09
CA SER A 256 -3.40 -0.07 -11.10
C SER A 256 -4.20 1.23 -11.28
N TYR A 257 -3.77 2.32 -10.65
CA TYR A 257 -4.34 3.64 -10.79
C TYR A 257 -3.27 4.72 -10.60
N ASN A 258 -3.44 5.88 -11.21
CA ASN A 258 -2.58 7.02 -10.90
C ASN A 258 -3.00 7.63 -9.55
N PRO A 259 -2.11 7.75 -8.54
CA PRO A 259 -2.39 8.26 -7.19
C PRO A 259 -2.25 9.80 -7.12
N ASN A 260 -1.94 10.46 -8.25
CA ASN A 260 -2.02 11.91 -8.41
C ASN A 260 -3.36 12.37 -9.03
N ASP A 261 -4.04 11.55 -9.83
CA ASP A 261 -5.34 11.87 -10.47
C ASP A 261 -6.55 11.92 -9.49
N PRO A 262 -7.17 13.07 -9.21
CA PRO A 262 -8.33 13.14 -8.30
C PRO A 262 -9.54 12.29 -8.69
N MET A 263 -9.64 11.82 -9.94
CA MET A 263 -10.70 10.93 -10.44
C MET A 263 -10.33 9.43 -10.41
N ARG A 264 -9.20 9.09 -9.77
CA ARG A 264 -8.71 7.70 -9.63
C ARG A 264 -9.80 6.73 -9.16
N VAL A 265 -9.77 5.52 -9.73
CA VAL A 265 -10.52 4.37 -9.21
C VAL A 265 -9.53 3.46 -8.50
N ILE A 266 -9.69 3.32 -7.19
CA ILE A 266 -8.79 2.55 -6.35
C ILE A 266 -8.76 1.08 -6.81
N GLN A 267 -7.54 0.55 -6.96
CA GLN A 267 -7.30 -0.86 -7.27
C GLN A 267 -6.56 -1.53 -6.11
N LYS A 268 -6.96 -2.76 -5.82
CA LYS A 268 -6.38 -3.57 -4.74
C LYS A 268 -4.96 -4.05 -5.05
N ASN A 269 -4.14 -4.21 -4.02
CA ASN A 269 -2.83 -4.87 -4.13
C ASN A 269 -2.97 -6.38 -4.12
N ARG A 270 -3.19 -6.97 -5.31
CA ARG A 270 -3.45 -8.40 -5.51
C ARG A 270 -2.35 -9.30 -4.97
N ALA A 271 -1.11 -8.82 -4.96
CA ALA A 271 0.02 -9.57 -4.41
C ALA A 271 -0.10 -9.83 -2.90
N LEU A 272 -0.76 -8.92 -2.17
CA LEU A 272 -0.83 -8.93 -0.71
C LEU A 272 -2.22 -9.24 -0.16
N VAL A 273 -3.29 -8.90 -0.89
CA VAL A 273 -4.68 -9.00 -0.38
C VAL A 273 -5.46 -10.19 -0.92
N ASP A 274 -5.02 -10.81 -2.01
CA ASP A 274 -5.68 -12.00 -2.56
C ASP A 274 -5.08 -13.27 -1.95
N ALA A 275 -5.92 -14.29 -1.80
CA ALA A 275 -5.50 -15.68 -1.61
C ALA A 275 -6.38 -16.59 -2.47
N TYR A 276 -5.77 -17.67 -2.95
CA TYR A 276 -6.39 -18.61 -3.88
C TYR A 276 -5.54 -19.89 -3.96
N GLU A 277 -6.07 -20.92 -4.62
CA GLU A 277 -5.33 -22.16 -4.85
C GLU A 277 -4.20 -21.96 -5.85
N PHE A 278 -3.04 -22.57 -5.60
CA PHE A 278 -1.89 -22.49 -6.48
C PHE A 278 -1.54 -23.82 -7.16
N GLY A 279 -2.31 -24.88 -6.95
CA GLY A 279 -2.20 -26.15 -7.68
C GLY A 279 -0.76 -26.66 -7.76
N SER A 280 -0.28 -26.89 -8.98
CA SER A 280 1.03 -27.52 -9.23
C SER A 280 2.24 -26.75 -8.68
N ALA A 281 2.10 -25.46 -8.31
CA ALA A 281 3.17 -24.74 -7.62
C ALA A 281 3.39 -25.23 -6.17
N MET A 282 2.46 -26.00 -5.60
CA MET A 282 2.63 -26.61 -4.28
C MET A 282 3.47 -27.90 -4.30
N LYS A 283 3.59 -28.56 -5.46
CA LYS A 283 4.25 -29.87 -5.57
C LYS A 283 5.70 -29.90 -5.08
N PRO A 284 6.56 -28.90 -5.40
CA PRO A 284 7.92 -28.87 -4.85
C PRO A 284 7.93 -28.84 -3.32
N ILE A 285 6.96 -28.16 -2.70
CA ILE A 285 6.83 -28.08 -1.25
C ILE A 285 6.38 -29.44 -0.69
N THR A 286 5.38 -30.08 -1.28
CA THR A 286 4.97 -31.46 -0.93
C THR A 286 6.14 -32.43 -1.02
N ILE A 287 6.85 -32.44 -2.15
CA ILE A 287 7.93 -33.38 -2.43
C ILE A 287 9.14 -33.11 -1.54
N SER A 288 9.41 -31.85 -1.19
CA SER A 288 10.46 -31.52 -0.23
C SER A 288 10.28 -32.20 1.12
N ALA A 289 9.03 -32.38 1.58
CA ALA A 289 8.74 -33.11 2.82
C ALA A 289 9.06 -34.60 2.71
N ALA A 290 8.78 -35.21 1.57
CA ALA A 290 9.07 -36.63 1.35
C ALA A 290 10.58 -36.89 1.32
N ILE A 291 11.34 -36.00 0.68
CA ILE A 291 12.81 -36.07 0.66
C ILE A 291 13.40 -35.78 2.04
N GLU A 292 12.92 -34.76 2.75
CA GLU A 292 13.41 -34.39 4.09
C GLU A 292 13.18 -35.52 5.11
N ASN A 293 12.02 -36.17 5.04
CA ASN A 293 11.67 -37.27 5.95
C ASN A 293 12.24 -38.63 5.49
N ASN A 294 13.02 -38.68 4.41
CA ASN A 294 13.55 -39.90 3.79
C ASN A 294 12.46 -40.95 3.48
N ILE A 295 11.25 -40.48 3.12
CA ILE A 295 10.13 -41.34 2.73
C ILE A 295 10.32 -41.87 1.30
N LEU A 296 11.10 -41.14 0.49
CA LEU A 296 11.34 -41.43 -0.92
C LEU A 296 12.81 -41.16 -1.24
N ASP A 297 13.51 -42.11 -1.86
CA ASP A 297 14.86 -41.84 -2.36
C ASP A 297 14.82 -40.99 -3.64
N LYS A 298 15.81 -40.12 -3.82
CA LYS A 298 15.88 -39.20 -4.97
C LYS A 298 15.97 -39.90 -6.33
N ASN A 299 16.38 -41.17 -6.35
CA ASN A 299 16.50 -41.98 -7.57
C ASN A 299 15.41 -43.06 -7.68
N GLU A 300 14.53 -43.16 -6.68
CA GLU A 300 13.46 -44.14 -6.66
C GLU A 300 12.42 -43.84 -7.75
N PHE A 301 12.04 -44.89 -8.46
CA PHE A 301 10.99 -44.81 -9.48
C PHE A 301 9.63 -45.04 -8.84
N LEU A 302 8.70 -44.12 -9.09
CA LEU A 302 7.30 -44.24 -8.71
C LEU A 302 6.45 -44.53 -9.93
N ASP A 303 5.63 -45.58 -9.84
CA ASP A 303 4.61 -45.87 -10.85
C ASP A 303 3.68 -44.66 -11.05
N THR A 304 3.53 -44.23 -12.29
CA THR A 304 2.81 -43.01 -12.70
C THR A 304 1.94 -43.31 -13.94
N PRO A 305 0.88 -44.12 -13.75
CA PRO A 305 -0.07 -44.40 -14.81
C PRO A 305 -0.81 -43.12 -15.19
N GLN A 306 -1.35 -43.08 -16.40
CA GLN A 306 -2.12 -41.91 -16.85
C GLN A 306 -3.33 -41.62 -15.94
N ARG A 307 -3.97 -42.67 -15.42
CA ARG A 307 -5.14 -42.59 -14.55
C ARG A 307 -4.85 -43.32 -13.25
N PHE A 308 -4.99 -42.61 -12.14
CA PHE A 308 -4.91 -43.15 -10.80
C PHE A 308 -6.28 -43.04 -10.14
N ILE A 309 -6.89 -44.19 -9.86
CA ILE A 309 -8.23 -44.28 -9.27
C ILE A 309 -8.07 -44.35 -7.76
N LEU A 310 -8.61 -43.35 -7.07
CA LEU A 310 -8.63 -43.27 -5.61
C LEU A 310 -10.09 -43.17 -5.15
N ASN A 311 -10.63 -44.30 -4.71
CA ASN A 311 -12.06 -44.49 -4.45
C ASN A 311 -12.91 -44.09 -5.67
N ASN A 312 -13.73 -43.04 -5.56
CA ASN A 312 -14.58 -42.53 -6.64
C ASN A 312 -13.98 -41.34 -7.41
N LYS A 313 -12.71 -40.97 -7.16
CA LYS A 313 -12.02 -39.89 -7.89
C LYS A 313 -10.96 -40.48 -8.82
N VAL A 314 -10.94 -40.00 -10.05
CA VAL A 314 -9.86 -40.29 -11.00
C VAL A 314 -8.92 -39.08 -11.04
N ILE A 315 -7.66 -39.30 -10.66
CA ILE A 315 -6.59 -38.33 -10.81
C ILE A 315 -5.87 -38.65 -12.12
N THR A 316 -5.68 -37.66 -12.98
CA THR A 316 -5.23 -37.88 -14.36
C THR A 316 -4.00 -37.05 -14.68
N ASP A 317 -3.02 -37.68 -15.31
CA ASP A 317 -1.89 -37.03 -15.95
C ASP A 317 -2.09 -36.88 -17.47
N PRO A 318 -1.37 -35.96 -18.14
CA PRO A 318 -1.53 -35.75 -19.58
C PRO A 318 -1.21 -37.00 -20.42
N LYS A 319 -0.32 -37.86 -19.93
CA LYS A 319 0.09 -39.10 -20.60
C LYS A 319 0.45 -40.17 -19.56
N ASN A 320 0.59 -41.42 -20.02
CA ASN A 320 1.15 -42.49 -19.20
C ASN A 320 2.67 -42.35 -19.16
N TYR A 321 3.22 -42.00 -18.00
CA TYR A 321 4.66 -41.89 -17.81
C TYR A 321 5.31 -43.23 -17.45
N LYS A 322 4.51 -44.24 -17.09
CA LYS A 322 4.90 -45.54 -16.53
C LYS A 322 5.56 -45.38 -15.16
N GLU A 323 6.74 -44.80 -15.11
CA GLU A 323 7.50 -44.57 -13.88
C GLU A 323 8.20 -43.21 -13.97
N LEU A 324 8.22 -42.47 -12.85
CA LEU A 324 8.94 -41.20 -12.73
C LEU A 324 9.73 -41.15 -11.43
N LYS A 325 10.91 -40.53 -11.49
CA LYS A 325 11.67 -40.11 -10.31
C LYS A 325 11.07 -38.86 -9.67
N PRO A 326 11.43 -38.51 -8.43
CA PRO A 326 10.81 -37.38 -7.74
C PRO A 326 11.10 -36.02 -8.42
N ASN A 327 12.28 -35.85 -9.03
CA ASN A 327 12.60 -34.65 -9.83
C ASN A 327 11.75 -34.59 -11.11
N GLU A 328 11.53 -35.72 -11.78
CA GLU A 328 10.70 -35.79 -12.99
C GLU A 328 9.21 -35.56 -12.69
N ILE A 329 8.72 -35.97 -11.51
CA ILE A 329 7.37 -35.64 -11.03
C ILE A 329 7.21 -34.11 -10.94
N ILE A 330 8.24 -33.38 -10.49
CA ILE A 330 8.26 -31.92 -10.48
C ILE A 330 8.32 -31.37 -11.92
N ALA A 331 9.27 -31.85 -12.74
CA ALA A 331 9.55 -31.38 -14.09
C ALA A 331 8.34 -31.52 -15.04
N TYR A 332 7.74 -32.71 -15.07
CA TYR A 332 6.54 -33.03 -15.85
C TYR A 332 5.25 -32.67 -15.13
N SER A 333 5.34 -32.20 -13.89
CA SER A 333 4.21 -31.75 -13.10
C SER A 333 3.13 -32.83 -12.93
N SER A 334 3.54 -34.08 -12.70
CA SER A 334 2.63 -35.22 -12.51
C SER A 334 1.72 -35.01 -11.29
N GLN A 335 0.41 -35.03 -11.50
CA GLN A 335 -0.60 -35.03 -10.42
C GLN A 335 -0.65 -36.39 -9.75
N VAL A 336 -0.51 -37.47 -10.52
CA VAL A 336 -0.52 -38.84 -9.99
C VAL A 336 0.65 -39.06 -9.05
N GLY A 337 1.87 -38.72 -9.46
CA GLY A 337 3.08 -38.83 -8.63
C GLY A 337 2.97 -38.00 -7.35
N ALA A 338 2.57 -36.73 -7.45
CA ALA A 338 2.38 -35.88 -6.28
C ALA A 338 1.29 -36.41 -5.32
N SER A 339 0.22 -37.02 -5.86
CA SER A 339 -0.84 -37.64 -5.06
C SER A 339 -0.32 -38.85 -4.28
N LYS A 340 0.41 -39.74 -4.95
CA LYS A 340 1.01 -40.93 -4.31
C LYS A 340 1.99 -40.51 -3.20
N ILE A 341 2.83 -39.52 -3.46
CA ILE A 341 3.76 -38.97 -2.46
C ILE A 341 3.02 -38.38 -1.25
N ALA A 342 1.92 -37.66 -1.47
CA ALA A 342 1.12 -37.12 -0.36
C ALA A 342 0.46 -38.22 0.48
N LEU A 343 -0.01 -39.31 -0.15
CA LEU A 343 -0.53 -40.48 0.56
C LEU A 343 0.57 -41.17 1.38
N MET A 344 1.79 -41.30 0.84
CA MET A 344 2.94 -41.86 1.56
C MET A 344 3.37 -40.98 2.76
N LEU A 345 3.29 -39.66 2.61
CA LEU A 345 3.60 -38.70 3.68
C LEU A 345 2.62 -38.77 4.85
N GLY A 346 1.34 -38.98 4.55
CA GLY A 346 0.26 -38.81 5.52
C GLY A 346 -0.07 -37.34 5.78
N TYR A 347 -1.25 -37.12 6.37
CA TYR A 347 -1.81 -35.78 6.55
C TYR A 347 -1.01 -34.88 7.48
N ASP A 348 -0.61 -35.38 8.66
CA ASP A 348 0.08 -34.56 9.67
C ASP A 348 1.44 -34.08 9.18
N SER A 349 2.20 -34.94 8.50
CA SER A 349 3.47 -34.57 7.90
C SER A 349 3.29 -33.47 6.85
N LEU A 350 2.33 -33.61 5.93
CA LEU A 350 2.06 -32.63 4.90
C LEU A 350 1.56 -31.30 5.47
N LYS A 351 0.62 -31.35 6.42
CA LYS A 351 0.08 -30.19 7.15
C LYS A 351 1.19 -29.43 7.88
N ASN A 352 2.03 -30.13 8.64
CA ASN A 352 3.14 -29.51 9.37
C ASN A 352 4.15 -28.89 8.41
N ASN A 353 4.41 -29.54 7.28
CA ASN A 353 5.26 -28.98 6.25
C ASN A 353 4.69 -27.66 5.71
N TYR A 354 3.41 -27.60 5.34
CA TYR A 354 2.78 -26.36 4.88
C TYR A 354 2.81 -25.23 5.93
N LEU A 355 2.57 -25.54 7.19
CA LEU A 355 2.72 -24.59 8.29
C LEU A 355 4.17 -24.12 8.47
N ASN A 356 5.13 -25.01 8.29
CA ASN A 356 6.57 -24.70 8.36
C ASN A 356 7.04 -23.90 7.15
N PHE A 357 6.37 -23.96 6.01
CA PHE A 357 6.60 -23.08 4.86
C PHE A 357 5.86 -21.74 4.95
N GLY A 358 5.16 -21.46 6.06
CA GLY A 358 4.56 -20.15 6.34
C GLY A 358 3.12 -19.98 5.86
N PHE A 359 2.48 -21.04 5.35
CA PHE A 359 1.07 -20.96 4.96
C PHE A 359 0.16 -20.83 6.16
N THR A 360 -1.01 -20.20 5.94
CA THR A 360 -2.03 -19.88 6.97
C THR A 360 -1.52 -19.03 8.13
N LYS A 361 -0.35 -18.39 8.00
CA LYS A 361 0.24 -17.48 8.99
C LYS A 361 0.28 -16.05 8.44
N PRO A 362 0.05 -15.02 9.28
CA PRO A 362 0.21 -13.63 8.89
C PRO A 362 1.56 -13.37 8.22
N ILE A 363 1.55 -12.53 7.18
CA ILE A 363 2.77 -12.13 6.48
C ILE A 363 3.56 -11.11 7.31
N SER A 364 4.86 -10.98 7.06
CA SER A 364 5.76 -10.04 7.75
C SER A 364 5.54 -8.56 7.38
N ILE A 365 4.63 -8.27 6.45
CA ILE A 365 4.38 -6.92 5.94
C ILE A 365 3.19 -6.31 6.67
N ASN A 366 3.39 -5.13 7.26
CA ASN A 366 2.30 -4.29 7.77
C ASN A 366 1.54 -3.61 6.62
N PHE A 367 0.64 -4.35 5.95
CA PHE A 367 -0.21 -3.86 4.87
C PHE A 367 -1.69 -3.95 5.26
N PRO A 368 -2.55 -2.97 4.93
CA PRO A 368 -3.96 -3.03 5.30
C PRO A 368 -4.65 -4.20 4.59
N SER A 369 -5.36 -5.03 5.34
CA SER A 369 -6.12 -6.17 4.79
C SER A 369 -5.26 -7.20 4.04
N SER A 370 -4.02 -7.43 4.48
CA SER A 370 -3.18 -8.51 3.94
C SER A 370 -3.83 -9.88 4.18
N SER A 371 -3.84 -10.73 3.14
CA SER A 371 -4.34 -12.11 3.24
C SER A 371 -3.21 -13.08 3.56
N TYR A 372 -3.52 -14.10 4.37
CA TYR A 372 -2.62 -15.18 4.77
C TYR A 372 -3.10 -16.56 4.33
N GLY A 373 -4.05 -16.62 3.39
CA GLY A 373 -4.62 -17.87 2.93
C GLY A 373 -5.42 -18.63 3.99
N TYR A 374 -5.93 -19.79 3.62
CA TYR A 374 -6.77 -20.60 4.49
C TYR A 374 -6.67 -22.08 4.13
N MET A 375 -6.43 -22.92 5.14
CA MET A 375 -6.47 -24.37 5.04
C MET A 375 -7.39 -24.89 6.14
N ASN A 376 -8.39 -25.69 5.77
CA ASN A 376 -9.29 -26.30 6.74
C ASN A 376 -8.58 -27.46 7.45
N PHE A 377 -8.13 -27.23 8.68
CA PHE A 377 -7.51 -28.27 9.50
C PHE A 377 -8.57 -29.21 10.07
N LYS A 378 -8.50 -30.50 9.71
CA LYS A 378 -9.42 -31.55 10.15
C LYS A 378 -8.66 -32.61 10.93
N ASP A 379 -9.31 -33.29 11.87
CA ASP A 379 -8.71 -34.41 12.58
C ASP A 379 -8.58 -35.65 11.68
N ASN A 380 -9.58 -35.87 10.83
CA ASN A 380 -9.59 -36.95 9.84
C ASN A 380 -9.79 -36.36 8.44
N ILE A 381 -8.96 -36.80 7.50
CA ILE A 381 -9.05 -36.43 6.08
C ILE A 381 -9.18 -37.71 5.24
N SER A 382 -9.98 -37.66 4.19
CA SER A 382 -10.04 -38.78 3.25
C SER A 382 -8.78 -38.83 2.37
N ASP A 383 -8.39 -40.01 1.90
CA ASP A 383 -7.28 -40.17 0.94
C ASP A 383 -7.44 -39.27 -0.29
N ARG A 384 -8.69 -39.06 -0.73
CA ARG A 384 -9.04 -38.16 -1.84
C ARG A 384 -8.64 -36.72 -1.56
N GLU A 385 -8.94 -36.23 -0.37
CA GLU A 385 -8.60 -34.87 0.06
C GLU A 385 -7.09 -34.76 0.32
N LEU A 386 -6.46 -35.76 0.93
CA LEU A 386 -5.01 -35.79 1.14
C LEU A 386 -4.25 -35.77 -0.20
N ALA A 387 -4.68 -36.57 -1.18
CA ALA A 387 -4.14 -36.53 -2.52
C ALA A 387 -4.29 -35.12 -3.14
N ALA A 388 -5.47 -34.48 -2.98
CA ALA A 388 -5.72 -33.12 -3.47
C ALA A 388 -4.78 -32.08 -2.87
N LEU A 389 -4.52 -32.16 -1.56
CA LEU A 389 -3.54 -31.32 -0.90
C LEU A 389 -2.14 -31.52 -1.50
N GLY A 390 -1.79 -32.76 -1.85
CA GLY A 390 -0.50 -33.12 -2.45
C GLY A 390 -0.17 -32.38 -3.76
N TYR A 391 -1.16 -32.25 -4.64
CA TYR A 391 -1.02 -31.50 -5.90
C TYR A 391 -1.57 -30.06 -5.82
N GLY A 392 -1.86 -29.56 -4.62
CA GLY A 392 -2.07 -28.13 -4.33
C GLY A 392 -3.50 -27.60 -4.42
N TYR A 393 -4.50 -28.43 -4.18
CA TYR A 393 -5.92 -28.05 -4.14
C TYR A 393 -6.52 -28.33 -2.75
N GLY A 394 -7.57 -27.59 -2.40
CA GLY A 394 -8.28 -27.70 -1.12
C GLY A 394 -7.84 -26.68 -0.06
N PHE A 395 -6.99 -25.71 -0.42
CA PHE A 395 -6.58 -24.61 0.45
C PHE A 395 -6.07 -23.41 -0.35
N GLU A 396 -6.22 -22.22 0.24
CA GLU A 396 -5.83 -20.95 -0.35
C GLU A 396 -4.51 -20.48 0.23
N VAL A 397 -3.68 -19.87 -0.61
CA VAL A 397 -2.38 -19.30 -0.27
C VAL A 397 -2.30 -17.91 -0.89
N SER A 398 -1.68 -16.94 -0.22
CA SER A 398 -1.44 -15.63 -0.83
C SER A 398 -0.21 -15.67 -1.76
N PRO A 399 -0.16 -14.83 -2.81
CA PRO A 399 1.02 -14.76 -3.68
C PRO A 399 2.31 -14.50 -2.90
N PHE A 400 2.25 -13.65 -1.88
CA PHE A 400 3.39 -13.37 -1.02
C PHE A 400 3.88 -14.59 -0.24
N GLN A 401 2.97 -15.37 0.33
CA GLN A 401 3.34 -16.61 1.02
C GLN A 401 3.97 -17.62 0.06
N LEU A 402 3.45 -17.77 -1.17
CA LEU A 402 4.04 -18.70 -2.13
C LEU A 402 5.45 -18.26 -2.57
N ALA A 403 5.65 -16.97 -2.86
CA ALA A 403 6.97 -16.43 -3.18
C ALA A 403 7.96 -16.67 -2.02
N THR A 404 7.53 -16.39 -0.78
CA THR A 404 8.34 -16.63 0.42
C THR A 404 8.63 -18.12 0.62
N ALA A 405 7.68 -19.01 0.36
CA ALA A 405 7.89 -20.44 0.45
C ALA A 405 8.94 -20.94 -0.56
N TYR A 406 8.96 -20.41 -1.79
CA TYR A 406 9.98 -20.76 -2.79
C TYR A 406 11.36 -20.22 -2.44
N SER A 407 11.43 -19.08 -1.76
CA SER A 407 12.70 -18.53 -1.27
C SER A 407 13.41 -19.49 -0.31
N VAL A 408 12.70 -20.41 0.36
CA VAL A 408 13.30 -21.42 1.25
C VAL A 408 14.29 -22.29 0.49
N PHE A 409 13.96 -22.67 -0.75
CA PHE A 409 14.84 -23.48 -1.59
C PHE A 409 16.10 -22.69 -1.99
N ALA A 410 15.94 -21.42 -2.37
CA ALA A 410 17.04 -20.52 -2.70
C ALA A 410 17.94 -20.23 -1.48
N ASN A 411 17.36 -20.18 -0.29
CA ASN A 411 18.04 -19.90 0.98
C ASN A 411 18.51 -21.16 1.70
N ALA A 412 18.85 -22.23 0.96
CA ALA A 412 19.42 -23.46 1.52
C ALA A 412 18.58 -24.09 2.65
N GLY A 413 17.25 -24.00 2.56
CA GLY A 413 16.30 -24.54 3.53
C GLY A 413 15.90 -23.57 4.65
N ILE A 414 16.29 -22.29 4.56
CA ILE A 414 15.98 -21.25 5.55
C ILE A 414 14.80 -20.40 5.07
N TYR A 415 13.76 -20.31 5.88
CA TYR A 415 12.68 -19.36 5.71
C TYR A 415 13.07 -18.02 6.32
N LYS A 416 12.85 -16.93 5.57
CA LYS A 416 13.09 -15.55 5.99
C LYS A 416 11.77 -14.78 6.05
N ASP A 417 11.61 -13.96 7.08
CA ASP A 417 10.57 -12.94 7.13
C ASP A 417 11.03 -11.73 6.32
N PHE A 418 10.66 -11.69 5.04
CA PHE A 418 11.10 -10.63 4.13
C PHE A 418 10.63 -9.26 4.60
N ILE A 419 11.54 -8.29 4.53
CA ILE A 419 11.33 -6.94 5.06
C ILE A 419 10.98 -5.94 3.94
N LEU A 420 10.01 -5.08 4.23
CA LEU A 420 9.63 -3.96 3.35
C LEU A 420 10.24 -2.63 3.79
N LEU A 421 10.52 -2.46 5.08
CA LEU A 421 11.22 -1.28 5.60
C LEU A 421 12.71 -1.56 5.63
N LYS A 422 13.50 -0.60 5.14
CA LYS A 422 14.95 -0.67 5.19
C LYS A 422 15.42 -0.71 6.65
N ASP A 423 16.52 -1.42 6.90
CA ASP A 423 17.15 -1.59 8.23
C ASP A 423 16.31 -2.36 9.27
N ALA A 424 15.17 -2.94 8.87
CA ALA A 424 14.44 -3.86 9.73
C ALA A 424 15.21 -5.18 9.90
N ASN A 425 15.07 -5.82 11.06
CA ASN A 425 15.72 -7.11 11.30
C ASN A 425 15.01 -8.23 10.52
N VAL A 426 15.78 -8.98 9.73
CA VAL A 426 15.30 -10.16 9.02
C VAL A 426 15.31 -11.35 9.97
N SER A 427 14.12 -11.70 10.46
CA SER A 427 13.89 -12.94 11.19
C SER A 427 14.04 -14.15 10.25
N HIS A 428 14.62 -15.24 10.74
CA HIS A 428 14.83 -16.43 9.95
C HIS A 428 14.73 -17.72 10.76
N ARG A 429 14.34 -18.82 10.12
CA ARG A 429 14.29 -20.15 10.72
C ARG A 429 14.54 -21.25 9.70
N LYS A 430 15.18 -22.33 10.13
CA LYS A 430 15.36 -23.52 9.30
C LYS A 430 14.02 -24.24 9.12
N VAL A 431 13.73 -24.68 7.89
CA VAL A 431 12.51 -25.41 7.51
C VAL A 431 12.84 -26.80 7.01
N ILE A 432 13.81 -26.90 6.10
CA ILE A 432 14.34 -28.17 5.58
C ILE A 432 15.87 -28.15 5.62
N SER A 433 16.48 -29.30 5.41
CA SER A 433 17.92 -29.40 5.23
C SER A 433 18.37 -28.76 3.90
N LYS A 434 19.64 -28.32 3.85
CA LYS A 434 20.26 -27.83 2.61
C LYS A 434 20.20 -28.90 1.51
N LYS A 435 20.40 -30.18 1.85
CA LYS A 435 20.35 -31.30 0.90
C LYS A 435 18.98 -31.39 0.21
N SER A 436 17.89 -31.28 0.99
CA SER A 436 16.54 -31.27 0.44
C SER A 436 16.28 -30.02 -0.40
N ALA A 437 16.76 -28.85 0.04
CA ALA A 437 16.64 -27.61 -0.72
C ALA A 437 17.37 -27.68 -2.07
N ASP A 438 18.62 -28.16 -2.08
CA ASP A 438 19.43 -28.34 -3.30
C ASP A 438 18.73 -29.30 -4.28
N PHE A 439 18.20 -30.43 -3.80
CA PHE A 439 17.46 -31.37 -4.64
C PHE A 439 16.24 -30.71 -5.31
N ILE A 440 15.50 -29.87 -4.57
CA ILE A 440 14.37 -29.14 -5.13
C ILE A 440 14.81 -28.07 -6.13
N ILE A 441 15.92 -27.36 -5.88
CA ILE A 441 16.49 -26.41 -6.84
C ILE A 441 16.85 -27.11 -8.16
N ASP A 442 17.55 -28.25 -8.11
CA ASP A 442 17.88 -29.04 -9.29
C ASP A 442 16.61 -29.49 -10.02
N SER A 443 15.62 -30.00 -9.28
CA SER A 443 14.33 -30.40 -9.83
C SER A 443 13.55 -29.24 -10.46
N LEU A 444 13.71 -28.01 -9.96
CA LEU A 444 13.10 -26.81 -10.52
C LEU A 444 13.83 -26.35 -11.79
N SER A 445 15.14 -26.59 -11.90
CA SER A 445 15.91 -26.39 -13.14
C SER A 445 15.39 -27.31 -14.24
N ASP A 446 15.15 -28.58 -13.93
CA ASP A 446 14.59 -29.58 -14.86
C ASP A 446 13.24 -29.13 -15.46
N VAL A 447 12.41 -28.43 -14.67
CA VAL A 447 11.13 -27.87 -15.16
C VAL A 447 11.34 -26.90 -16.30
N VAL A 448 12.41 -26.09 -16.25
CA VAL A 448 12.73 -25.07 -17.25
C VAL A 448 13.48 -25.70 -18.42
N GLU A 449 14.39 -26.63 -18.17
CA GLU A 449 15.22 -27.25 -19.22
C GLU A 449 14.40 -28.15 -20.15
N PHE A 450 13.67 -29.11 -19.59
CA PHE A 450 12.92 -30.09 -20.38
C PHE A 450 11.44 -30.26 -19.98
N GLY A 451 11.03 -29.68 -18.86
CA GLY A 451 9.67 -29.76 -18.34
C GLY A 451 8.68 -28.71 -18.86
N THR A 452 7.73 -28.34 -17.99
CA THR A 452 6.60 -27.44 -18.35
C THR A 452 6.94 -25.94 -18.43
N GLY A 453 8.13 -25.53 -17.97
CA GLY A 453 8.51 -24.12 -17.75
C GLY A 453 9.48 -23.54 -18.78
N LYS A 454 9.60 -24.14 -19.97
CA LYS A 454 10.64 -23.81 -20.97
C LYS A 454 10.73 -22.34 -21.37
N LEU A 455 9.62 -21.60 -21.33
CA LEU A 455 9.61 -20.17 -21.67
C LEU A 455 10.10 -19.26 -20.54
N ALA A 456 10.52 -19.83 -19.39
CA ALA A 456 11.14 -19.10 -18.29
C ALA A 456 12.65 -18.94 -18.44
N ILE A 457 13.27 -19.51 -19.49
CA ILE A 457 14.72 -19.42 -19.73
C ILE A 457 15.14 -17.94 -19.77
N VAL A 458 16.24 -17.63 -19.07
CA VAL A 458 16.89 -16.32 -19.10
C VAL A 458 18.27 -16.51 -19.70
N LYS A 459 18.59 -15.75 -20.75
CA LYS A 459 19.86 -15.91 -21.46
C LYS A 459 21.03 -15.60 -20.54
N GLY A 460 21.99 -16.53 -20.43
CA GLY A 460 23.19 -16.37 -19.62
C GLY A 460 23.04 -16.75 -18.15
N PHE A 461 21.84 -17.13 -17.69
CA PHE A 461 21.59 -17.46 -16.29
C PHE A 461 20.90 -18.81 -16.14
N ASN A 462 21.29 -19.57 -15.11
CA ASN A 462 20.58 -20.78 -14.72
C ASN A 462 19.31 -20.39 -13.96
N VAL A 463 18.18 -20.94 -14.38
CA VAL A 463 16.85 -20.60 -13.85
C VAL A 463 16.13 -21.88 -13.48
N GLY A 464 15.49 -21.88 -12.32
CA GLY A 464 14.56 -22.93 -11.91
C GLY A 464 13.21 -22.32 -11.56
N GLY A 465 12.13 -23.06 -11.79
CA GLY A 465 10.82 -22.59 -11.35
C GLY A 465 9.69 -23.56 -11.62
N LYS A 466 8.48 -23.18 -11.24
CA LYS A 466 7.30 -24.02 -11.39
C LYS A 466 6.13 -23.24 -11.96
N THR A 467 5.51 -23.84 -12.97
CA THR A 467 4.24 -23.39 -13.54
C THR A 467 3.06 -23.85 -12.69
N SER A 468 2.01 -23.03 -12.69
CA SER A 468 0.69 -23.39 -12.22
C SER A 468 -0.40 -22.85 -13.14
N THR A 469 -1.46 -23.63 -13.27
CA THR A 469 -2.70 -23.28 -13.98
C THR A 469 -3.85 -23.80 -13.14
N VAL A 470 -4.63 -22.91 -12.54
CA VAL A 470 -5.76 -23.29 -11.68
C VAL A 470 -7.08 -22.76 -12.25
N HIS A 471 -8.13 -23.55 -12.13
CA HIS A 471 -9.49 -23.08 -12.39
C HIS A 471 -9.94 -22.21 -11.23
N LYS A 472 -10.61 -21.10 -11.54
CA LYS A 472 -11.20 -20.26 -10.50
C LYS A 472 -12.44 -20.90 -9.90
N VAL A 473 -12.57 -20.76 -8.58
CA VAL A 473 -13.73 -21.26 -7.82
C VAL A 473 -14.87 -20.22 -7.89
N SER A 474 -16.10 -20.71 -7.98
CA SER A 474 -17.35 -19.96 -7.86
C SER A 474 -18.23 -20.59 -6.77
N SER A 475 -19.35 -19.95 -6.43
CA SER A 475 -20.33 -20.52 -5.49
C SER A 475 -20.87 -21.89 -5.92
N LEU A 476 -20.80 -22.22 -7.22
CA LEU A 476 -21.24 -23.48 -7.81
C LEU A 476 -20.08 -24.48 -8.06
N GLY A 477 -18.86 -24.16 -7.63
CA GLY A 477 -17.65 -24.94 -7.90
C GLY A 477 -16.73 -24.29 -8.94
N TYR A 478 -15.81 -25.07 -9.52
CA TYR A 478 -14.81 -24.57 -10.48
C TYR A 478 -15.45 -24.09 -11.78
N LYS A 479 -15.01 -22.93 -12.29
CA LYS A 479 -15.43 -22.38 -13.57
C LYS A 479 -14.66 -23.03 -14.73
N SER A 480 -15.38 -23.38 -15.79
CA SER A 480 -14.81 -23.96 -17.02
C SER A 480 -13.89 -22.99 -17.77
N ASP A 481 -14.22 -21.70 -17.77
CA ASP A 481 -13.62 -20.70 -18.67
C ASP A 481 -12.91 -19.57 -17.93
N SER A 482 -12.42 -19.84 -16.72
CA SER A 482 -11.77 -18.84 -15.86
C SER A 482 -10.58 -19.46 -15.14
N TYR A 483 -9.40 -18.96 -15.45
CA TYR A 483 -8.13 -19.56 -15.09
C TYR A 483 -7.22 -18.55 -14.42
N ARG A 484 -6.29 -19.05 -13.61
CA ARG A 484 -5.15 -18.28 -13.16
C ARG A 484 -3.87 -19.00 -13.55
N ALA A 485 -3.05 -18.29 -14.32
CA ALA A 485 -1.77 -18.75 -14.84
C ALA A 485 -0.67 -18.14 -13.98
N SER A 486 0.16 -18.97 -13.34
CA SER A 486 1.25 -18.49 -12.49
C SER A 486 2.57 -19.17 -12.82
N PHE A 487 3.65 -18.46 -12.54
CA PHE A 487 5.00 -18.99 -12.53
C PHE A 487 5.74 -18.42 -11.33
N VAL A 488 6.37 -19.28 -10.54
CA VAL A 488 7.27 -18.87 -9.45
C VAL A 488 8.63 -19.48 -9.73
N GLY A 489 9.67 -18.64 -9.78
CA GLY A 489 11.00 -19.05 -10.17
C GLY A 489 12.09 -18.38 -9.35
N ILE A 490 13.29 -18.92 -9.50
CA ILE A 490 14.51 -18.50 -8.83
C ILE A 490 15.56 -18.28 -9.92
N ALA A 491 16.16 -17.10 -9.93
CA ALA A 491 17.19 -16.74 -10.89
C ALA A 491 18.20 -15.75 -10.28
N PRO A 492 19.52 -15.96 -10.49
CA PRO A 492 20.13 -17.19 -10.95
C PRO A 492 20.05 -18.31 -9.89
N LEU A 493 20.27 -19.57 -10.26
CA LEU A 493 20.34 -20.72 -9.32
C LEU A 493 21.70 -20.82 -8.57
N GLN A 494 22.26 -19.69 -8.17
CA GLN A 494 23.54 -19.59 -7.43
C GLN A 494 23.37 -18.76 -6.15
N ARG A 495 24.48 -18.43 -5.49
CA ARG A 495 24.50 -17.49 -4.37
C ARG A 495 24.10 -16.10 -4.90
N ASP A 496 23.25 -15.40 -4.14
CA ASP A 496 22.61 -14.14 -4.53
C ASP A 496 21.59 -14.38 -5.67
N SER A 497 20.37 -14.74 -5.28
CA SER A 497 19.31 -15.07 -6.22
C SER A 497 18.07 -14.28 -5.92
N LEU A 498 17.27 -14.05 -6.96
CA LEU A 498 15.95 -13.48 -6.83
C LEU A 498 14.91 -14.59 -6.85
N THR A 499 13.94 -14.55 -5.95
CA THR A 499 12.70 -15.31 -6.09
C THR A 499 11.63 -14.40 -6.66
N ILE A 500 11.10 -14.75 -7.83
CA ILE A 500 10.12 -13.95 -8.55
C ILE A 500 8.85 -14.78 -8.75
N LEU A 501 7.73 -14.23 -8.32
CA LEU A 501 6.41 -14.78 -8.60
C LEU A 501 5.69 -13.88 -9.60
N VAL A 502 5.11 -14.48 -10.63
CA VAL A 502 4.19 -13.86 -11.58
C VAL A 502 2.87 -14.62 -11.55
N SER A 503 1.76 -13.91 -11.39
CA SER A 503 0.41 -14.46 -11.51
C SER A 503 -0.44 -13.59 -12.43
N ILE A 504 -1.11 -14.21 -13.40
CA ILE A 504 -2.00 -13.58 -14.37
C ILE A 504 -3.38 -14.27 -14.30
N GLU A 505 -4.43 -13.46 -14.18
CA GLU A 505 -5.81 -13.88 -14.01
C GLU A 505 -6.62 -13.69 -15.29
N ASP A 506 -7.41 -14.71 -15.62
CA ASP A 506 -8.28 -14.81 -16.78
C ASP A 506 -7.56 -14.45 -18.10
N PRO A 507 -6.43 -15.10 -18.45
CA PRO A 507 -5.82 -14.95 -19.78
C PRO A 507 -6.71 -15.55 -20.87
N ASN A 508 -6.42 -15.22 -22.12
CA ASN A 508 -7.10 -15.78 -23.29
C ASN A 508 -7.14 -17.32 -23.26
N LEU A 509 -8.32 -17.89 -23.53
CA LEU A 509 -8.58 -19.33 -23.51
C LEU A 509 -7.77 -20.13 -24.54
N ASN A 510 -7.20 -19.48 -25.57
CA ASN A 510 -6.31 -20.14 -26.52
C ASN A 510 -4.92 -20.40 -25.95
N THR A 511 -4.48 -19.61 -24.97
CA THR A 511 -3.16 -19.68 -24.34
C THR A 511 -3.27 -19.29 -22.87
N TYR A 512 -3.62 -20.26 -22.02
CA TYR A 512 -3.97 -20.00 -20.61
C TYR A 512 -3.04 -20.66 -19.59
N SER A 513 -2.03 -21.42 -20.03
CA SER A 513 -1.15 -22.14 -19.11
C SER A 513 -0.14 -21.21 -18.43
N GLY A 514 0.22 -21.49 -17.18
CA GLY A 514 1.29 -20.76 -16.48
C GLY A 514 2.61 -20.72 -17.25
N GLY A 515 2.94 -21.80 -17.98
CA GLY A 515 4.13 -21.89 -18.81
C GLY A 515 4.08 -21.05 -20.08
N ALA A 516 2.90 -20.82 -20.66
CA ALA A 516 2.73 -19.98 -21.85
C ALA A 516 2.56 -18.49 -21.53
N VAL A 517 1.98 -18.18 -20.36
CA VAL A 517 1.53 -16.83 -20.01
C VAL A 517 2.45 -16.17 -18.98
N ALA A 518 2.70 -16.82 -17.85
CA ALA A 518 3.42 -16.22 -16.72
C ALA A 518 4.94 -16.42 -16.82
N ALA A 519 5.41 -17.54 -17.36
CA ALA A 519 6.84 -17.83 -17.52
C ALA A 519 7.59 -16.84 -18.43
N PRO A 520 7.06 -16.39 -19.60
CA PRO A 520 7.72 -15.35 -20.40
C PRO A 520 7.83 -14.00 -19.67
N VAL A 521 6.82 -13.64 -18.88
CA VAL A 521 6.83 -12.41 -18.07
C VAL A 521 7.89 -12.52 -16.98
N PHE A 522 7.99 -13.67 -16.31
CA PHE A 522 9.08 -13.95 -15.38
C PHE A 522 10.45 -13.78 -16.05
N SER A 523 10.65 -14.37 -17.24
CA SER A 523 11.93 -14.33 -17.95
C SER A 523 12.38 -12.88 -18.22
N LYS A 524 11.47 -12.04 -18.75
CA LYS A 524 11.76 -10.62 -19.00
C LYS A 524 12.10 -9.84 -17.72
N ILE A 525 11.38 -10.08 -16.62
CA ILE A 525 11.63 -9.41 -15.34
C ILE A 525 12.98 -9.84 -14.77
N ALA A 526 13.24 -11.15 -14.74
CA ALA A 526 14.49 -11.71 -14.27
C ALA A 526 15.68 -11.19 -15.08
N GLU A 527 15.62 -11.24 -16.41
CA GLU A 527 16.68 -10.74 -17.30
C GLU A 527 17.05 -9.28 -16.98
N ASN A 528 16.06 -8.40 -16.90
CA ASN A 528 16.31 -6.97 -16.68
C ASN A 528 16.75 -6.68 -15.24
N ALA A 529 16.19 -7.37 -14.25
CA ALA A 529 16.60 -7.23 -12.87
C ALA A 529 18.04 -7.70 -12.65
N LEU A 530 18.43 -8.84 -13.23
CA LEU A 530 19.80 -9.38 -13.11
C LEU A 530 20.82 -8.50 -13.82
N ASN A 531 20.52 -8.04 -15.05
CA ASN A 531 21.38 -7.11 -15.77
C ASN A 531 21.56 -5.79 -15.00
N TYR A 532 20.50 -5.27 -14.36
CA TYR A 532 20.57 -4.05 -13.55
C TYR A 532 21.38 -4.23 -12.28
N LEU A 533 21.25 -5.38 -11.60
CA LEU A 533 21.99 -5.70 -10.39
C LEU A 533 23.47 -6.05 -10.67
N GLY A 534 23.86 -6.19 -11.93
CA GLY A 534 25.25 -6.42 -12.36
C GLY A 534 25.73 -7.86 -12.16
N TYR A 535 24.83 -8.83 -12.34
CA TYR A 535 25.16 -10.25 -12.30
C TYR A 535 26.02 -10.72 -13.48
#